data_AF-A0A3M1I271-F1
#
_entry.id   AF-A0A3M1I271-F1
#
_cell.length_a   1.000
_cell.length_b   1.000
_cell.length_c   1.000
_cell.angle_alpha   90.00
_cell.angle_beta   90.00
_cell.angle_gamma   90.00
#
_symmetry.space_group_name_H-M   'P 1'
#
loop_
_entity.id
_entity.type
_entity.pdbx_description
1 polymer ?
#
loop_
_entity_poly.entity_id
_entity_poly.type
_entity_poly.pdbx_seq_one_letter_code
_entity_poly.pdbx_strand_id
1 'polypeptide(L)'
;MGEHKKTSAVVVVESPAKARTIEKYLGRGYKVLATYGHVRDLPKKNGSVDPEHDFAMIYEELADRKKRIDAIAEAVARADKLILATDPDREGEAIAWHLLEVLKARGVLEGKTIERITFHEITKKAVQEALAHPRGIDQRLVDAQQARRALDYLVGFHLSPVLWRRIRGGLSAGRVQSAALRLICEREEEIRAFKPREYWTVEAELAAEGGRFTAELKALDGRKLGKFDLANEEAARRAAAAIENADRIVVARVERKQRTQTPPAPFITSTLQMEAARKLGFSAAKTMQIAQRLYEGLPIDGENVGLITYMRTDSVALADEAVAAIR
;
A
#
# COMPACT_ATOMS: atom_id res chain seq x y z
N MET A 1 25.54 -46.28 -15.59
CA MET A 1 24.49 -45.34 -16.02
C MET A 1 24.63 -44.09 -15.19
N GLY A 2 24.99 -42.97 -15.82
CA GLY A 2 25.43 -41.76 -15.13
C GLY A 2 24.33 -41.13 -14.28
N GLU A 3 24.67 -40.81 -13.03
CA GLU A 3 23.87 -39.87 -12.24
C GLU A 3 23.75 -38.56 -13.03
N HIS A 4 22.53 -38.19 -13.40
CA HIS A 4 22.25 -36.84 -13.87
C HIS A 4 22.73 -35.87 -12.79
N LYS A 5 23.82 -35.15 -13.07
CA LYS A 5 24.31 -34.05 -12.25
C LYS A 5 23.16 -33.07 -12.10
N LYS A 6 22.43 -33.12 -10.97
CA LYS A 6 21.29 -32.24 -10.71
C LYS A 6 21.81 -30.80 -10.76
N THR A 7 21.35 -30.04 -11.74
CA THR A 7 21.62 -28.61 -11.89
C THR A 7 21.30 -27.93 -10.57
N SER A 8 22.30 -27.28 -9.99
CA SER A 8 22.21 -26.61 -8.69
C SER A 8 21.78 -25.16 -8.89
N ALA A 9 20.69 -24.76 -8.25
CA ALA A 9 20.13 -23.42 -8.40
C ALA A 9 20.14 -22.63 -7.08
N VAL A 10 20.52 -21.36 -7.14
CA VAL A 10 20.38 -20.42 -6.02
C VAL A 10 19.19 -19.52 -6.30
N VAL A 11 18.23 -19.52 -5.39
CA VAL A 11 17.07 -18.63 -5.42
C VAL A 11 17.29 -17.51 -4.42
N VAL A 12 17.15 -16.26 -4.85
CA VAL A 12 17.33 -15.10 -3.97
C VAL A 12 16.03 -14.34 -3.84
N VAL A 13 15.60 -14.14 -2.59
CA VAL A 13 14.36 -13.43 -2.22
C VAL A 13 14.68 -12.22 -1.34
N GLU A 14 13.70 -11.36 -1.09
CA GLU A 14 13.91 -10.16 -0.28
C GLU A 14 13.98 -10.46 1.23
N SER A 15 13.12 -11.36 1.74
CA SER A 15 12.95 -11.56 3.18
C SER A 15 13.21 -13.00 3.65
N PRO A 16 13.64 -13.19 4.91
CA PRO A 16 13.94 -14.53 5.45
C PRO A 16 12.70 -15.43 5.59
N ALA A 17 11.53 -14.84 5.82
CA ALA A 17 10.28 -15.59 5.91
C ALA A 17 9.95 -16.23 4.57
N LYS A 18 10.01 -15.46 3.48
CA LYS A 18 9.85 -15.98 2.11
C LYS A 18 10.87 -17.07 1.79
N ALA A 19 12.13 -16.88 2.20
CA ALA A 19 13.19 -17.85 1.92
C ALA A 19 12.84 -19.22 2.50
N ARG A 20 12.42 -19.27 3.77
CA ARG A 20 12.02 -20.53 4.42
C ARG A 20 10.81 -21.19 3.75
N THR A 21 9.81 -20.41 3.35
CA THR A 21 8.61 -20.94 2.68
C THR A 21 8.95 -21.54 1.31
N ILE A 22 9.68 -20.78 0.49
CA ILE A 22 10.04 -21.20 -0.87
C ILE A 22 11.00 -22.39 -0.84
N GLU A 23 11.98 -22.42 0.08
CA GLU A 23 12.91 -23.55 0.20
C GLU A 23 12.18 -24.88 0.47
N LYS A 24 11.13 -24.85 1.30
CA LYS A 24 10.27 -26.02 1.53
C LYS A 24 9.53 -26.47 0.27
N TYR A 25 9.02 -25.53 -0.54
CA TYR A 25 8.27 -25.86 -1.76
C TYR A 25 9.15 -26.42 -2.87
N LEU A 26 10.38 -25.93 -2.99
CA LEU A 26 11.32 -26.32 -4.04
C LEU A 26 12.09 -27.61 -3.71
N GLY A 27 12.43 -27.83 -2.44
CA GLY A 27 13.10 -29.04 -1.98
C GLY A 27 14.54 -29.19 -2.52
N ARG A 28 14.98 -30.44 -2.68
CA ARG A 28 16.39 -30.78 -3.01
C ARG A 28 16.78 -30.29 -4.40
N GLY A 29 17.84 -29.46 -4.47
CA GLY A 29 18.41 -28.91 -5.71
C GLY A 29 18.39 -27.39 -5.76
N TYR A 30 17.64 -26.76 -4.84
CA TYR A 30 17.57 -25.31 -4.69
C TYR A 30 18.16 -24.90 -3.33
N LYS A 31 18.95 -23.83 -3.33
CA LYS A 31 19.38 -23.13 -2.12
C LYS A 31 18.74 -21.76 -2.11
N VAL A 32 17.95 -21.45 -1.08
CA VAL A 32 17.22 -20.18 -1.02
C VAL A 32 17.88 -19.22 -0.04
N LEU A 33 18.22 -18.02 -0.50
CA LEU A 33 18.89 -16.98 0.29
C LEU A 33 18.07 -15.69 0.28
N ALA A 34 18.23 -14.87 1.31
CA ALA A 34 17.52 -13.59 1.42
C ALA A 34 18.49 -12.39 1.39
N THR A 35 18.13 -11.31 0.69
CA THR A 35 18.89 -10.06 0.66
C THR A 35 18.66 -9.16 1.86
N TYR A 36 17.53 -9.30 2.56
CA TYR A 36 17.07 -8.40 3.62
C TYR A 36 16.82 -6.97 3.09
N GLY A 37 16.10 -6.89 1.98
CA GLY A 37 15.81 -5.64 1.27
C GLY A 37 16.87 -5.27 0.23
N HIS A 38 17.09 -3.97 0.08
CA HIS A 38 18.12 -3.40 -0.79
C HIS A 38 19.53 -3.85 -0.38
N VAL A 39 20.40 -4.05 -1.38
CA VAL A 39 21.82 -4.43 -1.20
C VAL A 39 22.79 -3.29 -1.50
N ARG A 40 22.33 -2.29 -2.27
CA ARG A 40 23.05 -1.06 -2.58
C ARG A 40 22.13 0.14 -2.38
N ASP A 41 22.71 1.30 -2.15
CA ASP A 41 21.98 2.58 -2.11
C ASP A 41 22.87 3.74 -2.60
N LEU A 42 22.27 4.91 -2.79
CA LEU A 42 22.99 6.15 -3.05
C LEU A 42 23.79 6.57 -1.81
N PRO A 43 25.09 6.91 -1.94
CA PRO A 43 25.87 7.49 -0.86
C PRO A 43 25.21 8.73 -0.25
N LYS A 44 25.34 8.91 1.06
CA LYS A 44 24.83 10.09 1.78
C LYS A 44 25.71 11.34 1.61
N LYS A 45 26.25 11.56 0.42
CA LYS A 45 27.12 12.70 0.06
C LYS A 45 26.64 13.33 -1.22
N ASN A 46 27.05 14.59 -1.46
CA ASN A 46 26.73 15.32 -2.68
C ASN A 46 27.25 14.58 -3.93
N GLY A 47 26.54 14.73 -5.05
CA GLY A 47 26.94 14.19 -6.35
C GLY A 47 26.66 12.70 -6.55
N SER A 48 25.76 12.09 -5.75
CA SER A 48 25.36 10.70 -5.98
C SER A 48 24.39 10.54 -7.15
N VAL A 49 23.79 11.66 -7.59
CA VAL A 49 22.99 11.80 -8.80
C VAL A 49 23.56 12.99 -9.55
N ASP A 50 23.91 12.81 -10.82
CA ASP A 50 24.53 13.84 -11.65
C ASP A 50 23.59 14.32 -12.77
N PRO A 51 22.88 15.45 -12.58
CA PRO A 51 21.95 15.98 -13.59
C PRO A 51 22.63 16.41 -14.90
N GLU A 52 23.93 16.69 -14.90
CA GLU A 52 24.66 17.15 -16.09
C GLU A 52 25.05 15.97 -17.01
N HIS A 53 25.05 14.75 -16.48
CA HIS A 53 25.42 13.52 -17.19
C HIS A 53 24.28 12.50 -17.17
N ASP A 54 23.13 12.88 -17.73
CA ASP A 54 21.93 12.02 -17.88
C ASP A 54 21.49 11.35 -16.56
N PHE A 55 21.56 12.11 -15.46
CA PHE A 55 21.22 11.64 -14.12
C PHE A 55 22.01 10.41 -13.66
N ALA A 56 23.26 10.25 -14.13
CA ALA A 56 24.13 9.15 -13.72
C ALA A 56 24.15 8.99 -12.20
N MET A 57 23.92 7.75 -11.74
CA MET A 57 23.78 7.41 -10.32
C MET A 57 24.96 6.59 -9.82
N ILE A 58 25.50 6.99 -8.67
CA ILE A 58 26.54 6.24 -7.97
C ILE A 58 25.87 5.42 -6.87
N TYR A 59 26.14 4.12 -6.86
CA TYR A 59 25.65 3.19 -5.86
C TYR A 59 26.80 2.62 -5.01
N GLU A 60 26.57 2.53 -3.70
CA GLU A 60 27.47 1.84 -2.77
C GLU A 60 26.79 0.62 -2.15
N GLU A 61 27.56 -0.45 -1.91
CA GLU A 61 27.07 -1.60 -1.13
C GLU A 61 26.75 -1.18 0.30
N LEU A 62 25.61 -1.61 0.81
CA LEU A 62 25.23 -1.36 2.18
C LEU A 62 26.11 -2.19 3.13
N ALA A 63 26.84 -1.49 4.02
CA ALA A 63 27.83 -2.12 4.91
C ALA A 63 27.23 -3.23 5.79
N ASP A 64 25.98 -3.04 6.25
CA ASP A 64 25.25 -4.01 7.07
C ASP A 64 24.67 -5.18 6.26
N ARG A 65 24.81 -5.18 4.93
CA ARG A 65 24.42 -6.27 4.03
C ARG A 65 25.61 -7.06 3.47
N LYS A 66 26.85 -6.57 3.64
CA LYS A 66 28.07 -7.20 3.11
C LYS A 66 28.15 -8.71 3.33
N LYS A 67 28.01 -9.18 4.57
CA LYS A 67 28.06 -10.62 4.91
C LYS A 67 27.02 -11.45 4.13
N ARG A 68 25.85 -10.89 3.84
CA ARG A 68 24.79 -11.57 3.08
C ARG A 68 25.12 -11.61 1.60
N ILE A 69 25.59 -10.49 1.05
CA ILE A 69 26.04 -10.40 -0.33
C ILE A 69 27.18 -11.40 -0.57
N ASP A 70 28.15 -11.50 0.35
CA ASP A 70 29.25 -12.45 0.29
C ASP A 70 28.74 -13.90 0.26
N ALA A 71 27.79 -14.25 1.15
CA ALA A 71 27.19 -15.58 1.18
C ALA A 71 26.38 -15.92 -0.09
N ILE A 72 25.70 -14.93 -0.68
CA ILE A 72 25.00 -15.08 -1.97
C ILE A 72 26.02 -15.29 -3.09
N ALA A 73 27.06 -14.47 -3.17
CA ALA A 73 28.09 -14.58 -4.19
C ALA A 73 28.80 -15.94 -4.15
N GLU A 74 29.14 -16.42 -2.95
CA GLU A 74 29.74 -17.74 -2.78
C GLU A 74 28.79 -18.87 -3.22
N ALA A 75 27.51 -18.79 -2.86
CA ALA A 75 26.52 -19.77 -3.27
C ALA A 75 26.33 -19.78 -4.80
N VAL A 76 26.22 -18.59 -5.40
CA VAL A 76 26.06 -18.42 -6.85
C VAL A 76 27.28 -18.94 -7.60
N ALA A 77 28.50 -18.67 -7.12
CA ALA A 77 29.73 -19.16 -7.74
C ALA A 77 29.74 -20.69 -7.90
N ARG A 78 29.16 -21.42 -6.93
CA ARG A 78 29.08 -22.89 -6.92
C ARG A 78 27.83 -23.45 -7.63
N ALA A 79 26.88 -22.60 -8.02
CA ALA A 79 25.63 -22.98 -8.64
C ALA A 79 25.65 -22.82 -10.16
N ASP A 80 24.84 -23.59 -10.87
CA ASP A 80 24.68 -23.49 -12.33
C ASP A 80 23.71 -22.36 -12.72
N LYS A 81 22.79 -22.02 -11.81
CA LYS A 81 21.65 -21.13 -12.07
C LYS A 81 21.38 -20.17 -10.91
N LEU A 82 21.10 -18.91 -11.25
CA LEU A 82 20.62 -17.87 -10.33
C LEU A 82 19.17 -17.51 -10.67
N ILE A 83 18.28 -17.56 -9.68
CA ILE A 83 16.87 -17.21 -9.81
C ILE A 83 16.57 -16.06 -8.86
N LEU A 84 16.13 -14.93 -9.40
CA LEU A 84 15.74 -13.73 -8.67
C LEU A 84 14.22 -13.80 -8.44
N ALA A 85 13.81 -13.90 -7.17
CA ALA A 85 12.43 -14.12 -6.74
C ALA A 85 11.97 -13.03 -5.74
N THR A 86 12.31 -11.77 -6.05
CA THR A 86 11.85 -10.58 -5.32
C THR A 86 10.39 -10.27 -5.65
N ASP A 87 9.78 -9.34 -4.92
CA ASP A 87 8.37 -8.97 -5.12
C ASP A 87 8.08 -8.46 -6.54
N PRO A 88 6.82 -8.56 -7.02
CA PRO A 88 6.45 -8.22 -8.40
C PRO A 88 6.33 -6.71 -8.65
N ASP A 89 6.70 -5.85 -7.69
CA ASP A 89 6.66 -4.40 -7.84
C ASP A 89 8.02 -3.84 -8.32
N ARG A 90 8.05 -2.53 -8.61
CA ARG A 90 9.27 -1.84 -9.05
C ARG A 90 10.41 -1.89 -8.02
N GLU A 91 10.08 -1.97 -6.72
CA GLU A 91 11.10 -2.05 -5.66
C GLU A 91 11.77 -3.43 -5.69
N GLY A 92 10.97 -4.49 -5.81
CA GLY A 92 11.46 -5.84 -6.01
C GLY A 92 12.30 -5.98 -7.27
N GLU A 93 11.91 -5.33 -8.37
CA GLU A 93 12.69 -5.32 -9.60
C GLU A 93 14.04 -4.61 -9.44
N ALA A 94 14.07 -3.45 -8.77
CA ALA A 94 15.30 -2.74 -8.46
C ALA A 94 16.23 -3.52 -7.53
N ILE A 95 15.70 -4.24 -6.53
CA ILE A 95 16.50 -5.12 -5.65
C ILE A 95 17.15 -6.24 -6.47
N ALA A 96 16.39 -6.87 -7.36
CA ALA A 96 16.90 -7.93 -8.25
C ALA A 96 18.02 -7.39 -9.15
N TRP A 97 17.81 -6.22 -9.75
CA TRP A 97 18.82 -5.54 -10.58
C TRP A 97 20.07 -5.16 -9.78
N HIS A 98 19.90 -4.58 -8.58
CA HIS A 98 21.02 -4.20 -7.74
C HIS A 98 21.88 -5.39 -7.34
N LEU A 99 21.27 -6.51 -6.98
CA LEU A 99 21.98 -7.74 -6.67
C LEU A 99 22.72 -8.27 -7.89
N LEU A 100 22.06 -8.29 -9.06
CA LEU A 100 22.67 -8.78 -10.29
C LEU A 100 23.96 -8.02 -10.63
N GLU A 101 23.91 -6.70 -10.57
CA GLU A 101 25.07 -5.83 -10.82
C GLU A 101 26.21 -6.06 -9.80
N VAL A 102 25.89 -6.29 -8.52
CA VAL A 102 26.89 -6.63 -7.51
C VAL A 102 27.56 -7.97 -7.82
N LEU A 103 26.77 -8.98 -8.18
CA LEU A 103 27.29 -10.30 -8.53
C LEU A 103 28.11 -10.27 -9.82
N LYS A 104 27.71 -9.43 -10.79
CA LYS A 104 28.47 -9.16 -12.02
C LYS A 104 29.82 -8.53 -11.71
N ALA A 105 29.85 -7.49 -10.88
CA ALA A 105 31.09 -6.85 -10.45
C ALA A 105 32.04 -7.80 -9.69
N ARG A 106 31.48 -8.79 -9.00
CA ARG A 106 32.24 -9.85 -8.30
C ARG A 106 32.70 -10.99 -9.23
N GLY A 107 32.33 -10.98 -10.51
CA GLY A 107 32.76 -11.99 -11.49
C GLY A 107 32.15 -13.37 -11.29
N VAL A 108 31.06 -13.51 -10.51
CA VAL A 108 30.47 -14.82 -10.17
C VAL A 108 29.34 -15.25 -11.09
N LEU A 109 29.07 -14.53 -12.19
CA LEU A 109 27.95 -14.81 -13.09
C LEU A 109 28.34 -15.51 -14.39
N GLU A 110 29.63 -15.64 -14.69
CA GLU A 110 30.11 -16.20 -15.95
C GLU A 110 29.64 -17.66 -16.13
N GLY A 111 29.05 -17.95 -17.30
CA GLY A 111 28.52 -19.27 -17.64
C GLY A 111 27.25 -19.70 -16.88
N LYS A 112 26.62 -18.81 -16.11
CA LYS A 112 25.43 -19.13 -15.31
C LYS A 112 24.14 -18.69 -16.00
N THR A 113 23.08 -19.49 -15.84
CA THR A 113 21.74 -19.09 -16.27
C THR A 113 21.14 -18.14 -15.24
N ILE A 114 20.63 -16.98 -15.67
CA ILE A 114 20.01 -15.97 -14.81
C ILE A 114 18.53 -15.86 -15.18
N GLU A 115 17.66 -16.00 -14.19
CA GLU A 115 16.22 -15.91 -14.37
C GLU A 115 15.58 -15.00 -13.33
N ARG A 116 14.47 -14.36 -13.70
CA ARG A 116 13.60 -13.59 -12.83
C ARG A 116 12.22 -14.24 -12.81
N ILE A 117 11.72 -14.56 -11.63
CA ILE A 117 10.38 -15.12 -11.43
C ILE A 117 9.56 -14.18 -10.57
N THR A 118 8.27 -14.04 -10.86
CA THR A 118 7.33 -13.21 -10.08
C THR A 118 6.08 -13.99 -9.75
N PHE A 119 5.53 -13.77 -8.56
CA PHE A 119 4.27 -14.35 -8.11
C PHE A 119 3.56 -13.34 -7.21
N HIS A 120 2.22 -13.39 -7.21
CA HIS A 120 1.37 -12.51 -6.39
C HIS A 120 0.88 -13.17 -5.10
N GLU A 121 1.23 -14.44 -4.91
CA GLU A 121 0.93 -15.24 -3.72
C GLU A 121 2.03 -16.27 -3.50
N ILE A 122 2.26 -16.66 -2.24
CA ILE A 122 3.31 -17.62 -1.87
C ILE A 122 2.68 -19.00 -1.65
N THR A 123 2.17 -19.59 -2.72
CA THR A 123 1.64 -20.95 -2.74
C THR A 123 2.60 -21.87 -3.50
N LYS A 124 2.59 -23.18 -3.19
CA LYS A 124 3.43 -24.16 -3.91
C LYS A 124 3.16 -24.13 -5.42
N LYS A 125 1.89 -24.02 -5.81
CA LYS A 125 1.46 -23.94 -7.21
C LYS A 125 1.99 -22.68 -7.88
N ALA A 126 1.80 -21.50 -7.30
CA ALA A 126 2.27 -20.24 -7.88
C ALA A 126 3.80 -20.18 -8.03
N VAL A 127 4.54 -20.70 -7.06
CA VAL A 127 6.01 -20.75 -7.13
C VAL A 127 6.50 -21.71 -8.22
N GLN A 128 5.86 -22.89 -8.36
CA GLN A 128 6.20 -23.84 -9.42
C GLN A 128 5.86 -23.30 -10.81
N GLU A 129 4.71 -22.65 -10.95
CA GLU A 129 4.29 -22.00 -12.20
C GLU A 129 5.25 -20.89 -12.61
N ALA A 130 5.66 -20.05 -11.66
CA ALA A 130 6.61 -18.97 -11.91
C ALA A 130 8.00 -19.49 -12.33
N LEU A 131 8.41 -20.66 -11.85
CA LEU A 131 9.64 -21.34 -12.28
C LEU A 131 9.56 -21.94 -13.68
N ALA A 132 8.36 -22.32 -14.13
CA ALA A 132 8.14 -22.82 -15.49
C ALA A 132 8.16 -21.69 -16.53
N HIS A 133 7.84 -20.47 -16.10
CA HIS A 133 7.74 -19.28 -16.96
C HIS A 133 8.65 -18.13 -16.48
N PRO A 134 9.98 -18.33 -16.45
CA PRO A 134 10.91 -17.28 -16.06
C PRO A 134 10.94 -16.16 -17.10
N ARG A 135 11.26 -14.95 -16.64
CA ARG A 135 11.51 -13.78 -17.50
C ARG A 135 12.89 -13.20 -17.22
N GLY A 136 13.27 -12.20 -18.03
CA GLY A 136 14.40 -11.31 -17.72
C GLY A 136 14.00 -10.21 -16.74
N ILE A 137 14.99 -9.43 -16.29
CA ILE A 137 14.73 -8.19 -15.55
C ILE A 137 14.02 -7.20 -16.48
N ASP A 138 12.96 -6.58 -15.99
CA ASP A 138 12.26 -5.51 -16.69
C ASP A 138 12.97 -4.18 -16.41
N GLN A 139 13.78 -3.74 -17.36
CA GLN A 139 14.54 -2.51 -17.24
C GLN A 139 13.63 -1.29 -17.06
N ARG A 140 12.40 -1.29 -17.59
CA ARG A 140 11.48 -0.14 -17.43
C ARG A 140 11.03 0.03 -15.99
N LEU A 141 10.82 -1.08 -15.27
CA LEU A 141 10.50 -1.04 -13.84
C LEU A 141 11.69 -0.59 -13.01
N VAL A 142 12.90 -1.02 -13.37
CA VAL A 142 14.15 -0.55 -12.75
C VAL A 142 14.30 0.96 -12.96
N ASP A 143 14.22 1.42 -14.21
CA ASP A 143 14.34 2.84 -14.57
C ASP A 143 13.30 3.70 -13.84
N ALA A 144 12.06 3.21 -13.72
CA ALA A 144 11.01 3.90 -12.97
C ALA A 144 11.32 4.01 -11.47
N GLN A 145 11.95 3.00 -10.88
CA GLN A 145 12.39 3.03 -9.48
C GLN A 145 13.58 3.98 -9.31
N GLN A 146 14.56 3.90 -10.21
CA GLN A 146 15.76 4.74 -10.22
C GLN A 146 15.43 6.21 -10.44
N ALA A 147 14.55 6.55 -11.39
CA ALA A 147 14.08 7.91 -11.61
C ALA A 147 13.40 8.48 -10.36
N ARG A 148 12.58 7.67 -9.67
CA ARG A 148 12.00 8.06 -8.38
C ARG A 148 13.10 8.31 -7.34
N ARG A 149 14.08 7.42 -7.23
CA ARG A 149 15.18 7.53 -6.27
C ARG A 149 16.01 8.80 -6.51
N ALA A 150 16.35 9.08 -7.76
CA ALA A 150 17.06 10.27 -8.20
C ALA A 150 16.28 11.54 -7.84
N LEU A 151 14.98 11.59 -8.17
CA LEU A 151 14.12 12.72 -7.85
C LEU A 151 14.03 12.98 -6.34
N ASP A 152 13.80 11.93 -5.55
CA ASP A 152 13.69 12.06 -4.10
C ASP A 152 15.04 12.50 -3.48
N TYR A 153 16.16 12.02 -4.01
CA TYR A 153 17.51 12.45 -3.62
C TYR A 153 17.74 13.94 -3.92
N LEU A 154 17.50 14.37 -5.16
CA LEU A 154 17.73 15.77 -5.58
C LEU A 154 16.87 16.74 -4.77
N VAL A 155 15.57 16.44 -4.59
CA VAL A 155 14.67 17.27 -3.78
C VAL A 155 15.15 17.35 -2.33
N GLY A 156 15.47 16.21 -1.71
CA GLY A 156 15.93 16.16 -0.34
C GLY A 156 17.24 16.92 -0.14
N PHE A 157 18.20 16.73 -1.03
CA PHE A 157 19.54 17.31 -0.94
C PHE A 157 19.53 18.83 -1.17
N HIS A 158 18.77 19.33 -2.15
CA HIS A 158 18.73 20.75 -2.44
C HIS A 158 17.81 21.55 -1.50
N LEU A 159 16.67 20.99 -1.07
CA LEU A 159 15.70 21.75 -0.27
C LEU A 159 15.92 21.65 1.25
N SER A 160 16.42 20.53 1.78
CA SER A 160 16.59 20.40 3.25
C SER A 160 17.54 21.46 3.84
N PRO A 161 18.68 21.82 3.21
CA PRO A 161 19.53 22.91 3.71
C PRO A 161 18.85 24.29 3.70
N VAL A 162 17.89 24.52 2.79
CA VAL A 162 17.07 25.74 2.80
C VAL A 162 16.15 25.75 4.01
N LEU A 163 15.47 24.63 4.30
CA LEU A 163 14.62 24.50 5.49
C LEU A 163 15.41 24.68 6.79
N TRP A 164 16.64 24.18 6.86
CA TRP A 164 17.49 24.33 8.04
C TRP A 164 17.85 25.79 8.31
N ARG A 165 18.18 26.55 7.25
CA ARG A 165 18.51 27.98 7.38
C ARG A 165 17.29 28.85 7.69
N ARG A 166 16.09 28.46 7.23
CA ARG A 166 14.87 29.30 7.32
C ARG A 166 13.94 28.95 8.47
N ILE A 167 13.97 27.71 8.97
CA ILE A 167 13.02 27.21 9.96
C ILE A 167 13.76 26.61 11.15
N ARG A 168 14.33 25.41 11.00
CA ARG A 168 15.06 24.70 12.06
C ARG A 168 15.94 23.61 11.46
N GLY A 169 17.12 23.40 12.05
CA GLY A 169 17.96 22.24 11.75
C GLY A 169 17.23 20.90 11.91
N GLY A 170 17.62 19.92 11.11
CA GLY A 170 17.10 18.54 11.18
C GLY A 170 15.76 18.29 10.49
N LEU A 171 15.21 19.28 9.78
CA LEU A 171 14.00 19.09 8.96
C LEU A 171 14.30 18.40 7.63
N SER A 172 13.43 17.51 7.18
CA SER A 172 13.53 16.90 5.86
C SER A 172 12.58 17.57 4.86
N ALA A 173 13.08 17.85 3.66
CA ALA A 173 12.23 18.15 2.52
C ALA A 173 11.97 16.86 1.75
N GLY A 174 10.71 16.62 1.39
CA GLY A 174 10.35 15.46 0.57
C GLY A 174 9.14 15.79 -0.29
N ARG A 175 9.23 15.50 -1.59
CA ARG A 175 8.18 15.84 -2.56
C ARG A 175 6.79 15.35 -2.15
N VAL A 176 6.69 14.10 -1.67
CA VAL A 176 5.42 13.50 -1.21
C VAL A 176 5.07 13.93 0.21
N GLN A 177 6.06 13.97 1.12
CA GLN A 177 5.85 14.35 2.53
C GLN A 177 5.32 15.79 2.66
N SER A 178 5.92 16.74 1.93
CA SER A 178 5.51 18.14 1.97
C SER A 178 4.11 18.35 1.39
N ALA A 179 3.73 17.61 0.34
CA ALA A 179 2.39 17.65 -0.21
C ALA A 179 1.34 17.11 0.79
N ALA A 180 1.64 16.00 1.47
CA ALA A 180 0.76 15.45 2.50
C ALA A 180 0.61 16.40 3.71
N LEU A 181 1.71 17.01 4.16
CA LEU A 181 1.68 18.02 5.22
C LEU A 181 0.83 19.23 4.80
N ARG A 182 0.97 19.69 3.56
CA ARG A 182 0.17 20.79 3.02
C ARG A 182 -1.32 20.52 3.11
N LEU A 183 -1.80 19.33 2.75
CA LEU A 183 -3.22 18.98 2.86
C LEU A 183 -3.75 19.09 4.30
N ILE A 184 -2.92 18.73 5.29
CA ILE A 184 -3.27 18.85 6.71
C ILE A 184 -3.34 20.32 7.12
N CYS A 185 -2.34 21.12 6.72
CA CYS A 185 -2.31 22.56 7.00
C CYS A 185 -3.51 23.29 6.36
N GLU A 186 -3.82 23.01 5.09
CA GLU A 186 -4.97 23.62 4.40
C GLU A 186 -6.29 23.26 5.09
N ARG A 187 -6.48 22.01 5.54
CA ARG A 187 -7.66 21.63 6.32
C ARG A 187 -7.72 22.37 7.67
N GLU A 188 -6.60 22.53 8.35
CA GLU A 188 -6.54 23.26 9.61
C GLU A 188 -6.86 24.76 9.42
N GLU A 189 -6.40 25.35 8.31
CA GLU A 189 -6.75 26.72 7.92
C GLU A 189 -8.24 26.86 7.61
N GLU A 190 -8.84 25.90 6.90
CA GLU A 190 -10.30 25.84 6.68
C GLU A 190 -11.07 25.81 8.01
N ILE A 191 -10.62 25.01 8.97
CA ILE A 191 -11.24 24.90 10.30
C ILE A 191 -11.12 26.22 11.08
N ARG A 192 -9.97 26.88 11.03
CA ARG A 192 -9.75 28.18 11.71
C ARG A 192 -10.53 29.32 11.06
N ALA A 193 -10.68 29.28 9.74
CA ALA A 193 -11.46 30.26 8.99
C ALA A 193 -12.97 30.01 9.10
N PHE A 194 -13.40 28.83 9.57
CA PHE A 194 -14.80 28.51 9.75
C PHE A 194 -15.44 29.44 10.77
N LYS A 195 -16.47 30.17 10.35
CA LYS A 195 -17.30 31.01 11.22
C LYS A 195 -18.58 30.23 11.55
N PRO A 196 -18.73 29.69 12.77
CA PRO A 196 -19.95 28.99 13.15
C PRO A 196 -21.15 29.92 12.99
N ARG A 197 -22.22 29.41 12.39
CA ARG A 197 -23.51 30.10 12.29
C ARG A 197 -24.53 29.27 13.04
N GLU A 198 -25.19 29.89 14.00
CA GLU A 198 -26.31 29.30 14.71
C GLU A 198 -27.45 28.99 13.74
N TYR A 199 -28.04 27.81 13.92
CA TYR A 199 -29.28 27.40 13.27
C TYR A 199 -29.94 26.35 14.13
N TRP A 200 -31.25 26.26 13.99
CA TRP A 200 -32.08 25.34 14.74
C TRP A 200 -32.82 24.41 13.78
N THR A 201 -33.14 23.23 14.29
CA THR A 201 -34.06 22.29 13.66
C THR A 201 -35.17 22.01 14.66
N VAL A 202 -36.37 21.72 14.15
CA VAL A 202 -37.52 21.36 14.98
C VAL A 202 -37.88 19.92 14.66
N GLU A 203 -37.78 19.05 15.65
CA GLU A 203 -38.19 17.66 15.57
C GLU A 203 -39.46 17.46 16.39
N ALA A 204 -40.37 16.62 15.89
CA ALA A 204 -41.62 16.25 16.55
C ALA A 204 -41.70 14.72 16.67
N GLU A 205 -42.08 14.25 17.86
CA GLU A 205 -42.49 12.86 18.05
C GLU A 205 -43.95 12.71 17.64
N LEU A 206 -44.20 11.89 16.61
CA LEU A 206 -45.52 11.65 16.05
C LEU A 206 -45.94 10.20 16.28
N ALA A 207 -47.25 9.96 16.31
CA ALA A 207 -47.83 8.64 16.40
C ALA A 207 -48.83 8.41 15.26
N ALA A 208 -48.78 7.22 14.68
CA ALA A 208 -49.78 6.70 13.75
C ALA A 208 -50.11 5.25 14.14
N GLU A 209 -51.07 4.60 13.46
CA GLU A 209 -51.43 3.19 13.74
C GLU A 209 -50.23 2.24 13.73
N GLY A 210 -49.20 2.53 12.92
CA GLY A 210 -47.98 1.72 12.81
C GLY A 210 -46.92 1.97 13.90
N GLY A 211 -47.15 2.89 14.84
CA GLY A 211 -46.24 3.21 15.94
C GLY A 211 -45.80 4.68 15.98
N ARG A 212 -44.86 4.95 16.91
CA ARG A 212 -44.25 6.29 17.08
C ARG A 212 -43.03 6.46 16.18
N PHE A 213 -42.82 7.67 15.68
CA PHE A 213 -41.66 8.04 14.87
C PHE A 213 -41.33 9.52 15.03
N THR A 214 -40.07 9.88 14.76
CA THR A 214 -39.62 11.28 14.76
C THR A 214 -39.72 11.87 13.36
N ALA A 215 -40.19 13.10 13.24
CA ALA A 215 -40.20 13.87 12.01
C ALA A 215 -39.55 15.23 12.23
N GLU A 216 -38.74 15.69 11.26
CA GLU A 216 -38.13 17.02 11.28
C GLU A 216 -38.94 17.98 10.40
N LEU A 217 -39.17 19.20 10.88
CA LEU A 217 -39.87 20.26 10.15
C LEU A 217 -39.07 20.66 8.90
N LYS A 218 -39.64 20.44 7.71
CA LYS A 218 -39.01 20.80 6.43
C LYS A 218 -39.65 22.00 5.72
N ALA A 219 -40.81 22.45 6.15
CA ALA A 219 -41.50 23.61 5.59
C ALA A 219 -42.37 24.28 6.64
N LEU A 220 -42.45 25.61 6.59
CA LEU A 220 -43.28 26.45 7.45
C LEU A 220 -43.92 27.54 6.59
N ASP A 221 -45.19 27.85 6.82
CA ASP A 221 -45.95 28.89 6.09
C ASP A 221 -45.87 28.76 4.56
N GLY A 222 -45.98 27.52 4.05
CA GLY A 222 -45.93 27.22 2.62
C GLY A 222 -44.54 27.32 1.99
N ARG A 223 -43.50 27.67 2.76
CA ARG A 223 -42.12 27.78 2.30
C ARG A 223 -41.29 26.61 2.83
N LYS A 224 -40.51 25.99 1.94
CA LYS A 224 -39.50 24.99 2.33
C LYS A 224 -38.38 25.67 3.12
N LEU A 225 -38.06 25.13 4.29
CA LEU A 225 -36.98 25.62 5.14
C LEU A 225 -35.62 25.19 4.58
N GLY A 226 -34.74 26.18 4.40
CA GLY A 226 -33.30 25.96 4.25
C GLY A 226 -32.63 25.72 5.61
N LYS A 227 -31.36 25.29 5.58
CA LYS A 227 -30.57 24.97 6.78
C LYS A 227 -30.52 26.11 7.81
N PHE A 228 -30.58 27.36 7.38
CA PHE A 228 -30.42 28.54 8.24
C PHE A 228 -31.67 29.41 8.36
N ASP A 229 -32.84 28.92 7.93
CA ASP A 229 -34.09 29.70 8.00
C ASP A 229 -34.60 29.83 9.45
N LEU A 230 -34.34 28.83 10.31
CA LEU A 230 -34.51 28.93 11.76
C LEU A 230 -33.19 29.40 12.39
N ALA A 231 -32.91 30.70 12.31
CA ALA A 231 -31.61 31.26 12.64
C ALA A 231 -31.31 31.35 14.15
N ASN A 232 -32.32 31.25 15.01
CA ASN A 232 -32.20 31.40 16.46
C ASN A 232 -33.30 30.65 17.22
N GLU A 233 -33.15 30.56 18.54
CA GLU A 233 -34.07 29.85 19.43
C GLU A 233 -35.51 30.36 19.31
N GLU A 234 -35.71 31.68 19.24
CA GLU A 234 -37.06 32.27 19.14
C GLU A 234 -37.79 31.82 17.86
N ALA A 235 -37.10 31.81 16.72
CA ALA A 235 -37.66 31.33 15.46
C ALA A 235 -38.02 29.85 15.55
N ALA A 236 -37.17 29.04 16.18
CA ALA A 236 -37.43 27.62 16.39
C ALA A 236 -38.63 27.38 17.32
N ARG A 237 -38.73 28.11 18.44
CA ARG A 237 -39.86 28.02 19.38
C ARG A 237 -41.17 28.46 18.74
N ARG A 238 -41.17 29.51 17.91
CA ARG A 238 -42.36 29.91 17.14
C ARG A 238 -42.79 28.82 16.16
N ALA A 239 -41.83 28.21 15.47
CA ALA A 239 -42.11 27.11 14.55
C ALA A 239 -42.64 25.86 15.29
N ALA A 240 -42.08 25.52 16.44
CA ALA A 240 -42.55 24.43 17.29
C ALA A 240 -43.97 24.69 17.81
N ALA A 241 -44.24 25.89 18.33
CA ALA A 241 -45.57 26.28 18.79
C ALA A 241 -46.62 26.21 17.66
N ALA A 242 -46.26 26.55 16.42
CA ALA A 242 -47.17 26.41 15.29
C ALA A 242 -47.58 24.95 15.02
N ILE A 243 -46.68 23.99 15.29
CA ILE A 243 -46.96 22.55 15.18
C ILE A 243 -47.76 22.06 16.39
N GLU A 244 -47.39 22.45 17.61
CA GLU A 244 -48.09 22.05 18.85
C GLU A 244 -49.54 22.54 18.88
N ASN A 245 -49.78 23.75 18.38
CA ASN A 245 -51.12 24.33 18.29
C ASN A 245 -51.89 23.89 17.04
N ALA A 246 -51.35 22.98 16.21
CA ALA A 246 -52.07 22.48 15.05
C ALA A 246 -53.15 21.49 15.47
N ASP A 247 -54.40 21.74 15.07
CA ASP A 247 -55.55 20.87 15.40
C ASP A 247 -55.37 19.43 14.87
N ARG A 248 -54.64 19.27 13.76
CA ARG A 248 -54.35 17.97 13.16
C ARG A 248 -53.07 18.00 12.34
N ILE A 249 -52.33 16.89 12.40
CA ILE A 249 -51.21 16.60 11.51
C ILE A 249 -51.67 15.53 10.52
N VAL A 250 -51.56 15.81 9.22
CA VAL A 250 -52.00 14.90 8.15
C VAL A 250 -50.84 14.47 7.27
N VAL A 251 -50.86 13.22 6.85
CA VAL A 251 -49.87 12.69 5.90
C VAL A 251 -50.17 13.26 4.52
N ALA A 252 -49.36 14.21 4.05
CA ALA A 252 -49.54 14.83 2.74
C ALA A 252 -49.09 13.93 1.57
N ARG A 253 -48.04 13.12 1.77
CA ARG A 253 -47.48 12.25 0.73
C ARG A 253 -46.69 11.11 1.36
N VAL A 254 -46.84 9.91 0.80
CA VAL A 254 -45.97 8.74 1.09
C VAL A 254 -45.29 8.32 -0.21
N GLU A 255 -43.98 8.13 -0.17
CA GLU A 255 -43.20 7.66 -1.31
C GLU A 255 -42.36 6.44 -0.90
N ARG A 256 -42.53 5.32 -1.60
CA ARG A 256 -41.75 4.10 -1.38
C ARG A 256 -40.82 3.88 -2.58
N LYS A 257 -39.52 3.74 -2.32
CA LYS A 257 -38.52 3.42 -3.34
C LYS A 257 -37.77 2.17 -2.96
N GLN A 258 -37.64 1.25 -3.90
CA GLN A 258 -36.70 0.15 -3.78
C GLN A 258 -35.29 0.69 -4.06
N ARG A 259 -34.34 0.36 -3.17
CA ARG A 259 -32.92 0.67 -3.38
C ARG A 259 -32.15 -0.63 -3.38
N THR A 260 -31.32 -0.83 -4.40
CA THR A 260 -30.39 -1.95 -4.48
C THR A 260 -29.02 -1.46 -4.01
N GLN A 261 -28.37 -2.21 -3.13
CA GLN A 261 -27.01 -1.94 -2.71
C GLN A 261 -26.08 -3.02 -3.30
N THR A 262 -25.09 -2.59 -4.08
CA THR A 262 -24.05 -3.49 -4.59
C THR A 262 -22.99 -3.74 -3.52
N PRO A 263 -22.44 -4.96 -3.43
CA PRO A 263 -21.36 -5.25 -2.51
C PRO A 263 -20.10 -4.42 -2.84
N PRO A 264 -19.25 -4.14 -1.84
CA PRO A 264 -17.99 -3.45 -2.07
C PRO A 264 -17.05 -4.30 -2.94
N ALA A 265 -16.18 -3.64 -3.68
CA ALA A 265 -15.11 -4.32 -4.43
C ALA A 265 -14.11 -5.00 -3.48
N PRO A 266 -13.33 -5.99 -3.96
CA PRO A 266 -12.18 -6.54 -3.25
C PRO A 266 -11.18 -5.46 -2.83
N PHE A 267 -10.41 -5.75 -1.79
CA PHE A 267 -9.46 -4.77 -1.24
C PHE A 267 -8.28 -4.50 -2.17
N ILE A 268 -8.05 -3.21 -2.44
CA ILE A 268 -6.74 -2.65 -2.83
C ILE A 268 -6.05 -2.05 -1.61
N THR A 269 -4.77 -1.69 -1.72
CA THR A 269 -3.96 -1.18 -0.60
C THR A 269 -4.61 -0.01 0.13
N SER A 270 -5.15 0.97 -0.61
CA SER A 270 -5.78 2.15 -0.01
C SER A 270 -7.07 1.80 0.75
N THR A 271 -7.96 1.02 0.14
CA THR A 271 -9.21 0.60 0.77
C THR A 271 -8.99 -0.30 1.98
N LEU A 272 -7.97 -1.17 1.95
CA LEU A 272 -7.57 -1.98 3.11
C LEU A 272 -7.12 -1.11 4.27
N GLN A 273 -6.27 -0.11 4.00
CA GLN A 273 -5.79 0.82 5.03
C GLN A 273 -6.93 1.66 5.61
N MET A 274 -7.84 2.15 4.76
CA MET A 274 -9.02 2.93 5.20
C MET A 274 -9.94 2.11 6.10
N GLU A 275 -10.29 0.88 5.69
CA GLU A 275 -11.19 0.03 6.47
C GLU A 275 -10.52 -0.49 7.75
N ALA A 276 -9.22 -0.79 7.74
CA ALA A 276 -8.48 -1.14 8.94
C ALA A 276 -8.40 0.02 9.94
N ALA A 277 -8.24 1.26 9.48
CA ALA A 277 -8.29 2.43 10.34
C ALA A 277 -9.69 2.63 10.93
N ARG A 278 -10.73 2.54 10.09
CA ARG A 278 -12.13 2.75 10.49
C ARG A 278 -12.66 1.68 11.44
N LYS A 279 -12.39 0.40 11.15
CA LYS A 279 -12.97 -0.75 11.88
C LYS A 279 -12.10 -1.27 13.00
N LEU A 280 -10.77 -1.20 12.85
CA LEU A 280 -9.82 -1.82 13.78
C LEU A 280 -8.94 -0.78 14.51
N GLY A 281 -9.04 0.50 14.17
CA GLY A 281 -8.20 1.56 14.76
C GLY A 281 -6.71 1.42 14.41
N PHE A 282 -6.37 0.72 13.32
CA PHE A 282 -4.98 0.51 12.94
C PHE A 282 -4.43 1.70 12.16
N SER A 283 -3.19 2.10 12.45
CA SER A 283 -2.45 3.01 11.58
C SER A 283 -2.10 2.33 10.26
N ALA A 284 -1.90 3.10 9.20
CA ALA A 284 -1.49 2.57 7.90
C ALA A 284 -0.22 1.70 8.00
N ALA A 285 0.76 2.13 8.81
CA ALA A 285 1.99 1.38 9.06
C ALA A 285 1.72 0.02 9.71
N LYS A 286 0.87 -0.04 10.74
CA LYS A 286 0.50 -1.28 11.43
C LYS A 286 -0.25 -2.23 10.47
N THR A 287 -1.18 -1.70 9.68
CA THR A 287 -1.90 -2.48 8.67
C THR A 287 -0.96 -3.11 7.66
N MET A 288 -0.01 -2.35 7.11
CA MET A 288 0.94 -2.89 6.14
C MET A 288 1.92 -3.90 6.75
N GLN A 289 2.36 -3.70 8.01
CA GLN A 289 3.20 -4.65 8.71
C GLN A 289 2.50 -6.00 8.91
N ILE A 290 1.22 -5.98 9.31
CA ILE A 290 0.43 -7.19 9.48
C ILE A 290 0.20 -7.85 8.12
N ALA A 291 -0.22 -7.09 7.11
CA ALA A 291 -0.45 -7.60 5.77
C ALA A 291 0.81 -8.24 5.16
N GLN A 292 1.99 -7.64 5.35
CA GLN A 292 3.27 -8.25 4.94
C GLN A 292 3.45 -9.64 5.57
N ARG A 293 3.21 -9.78 6.88
CA ARG A 293 3.35 -11.06 7.57
C ARG A 293 2.33 -12.10 7.09
N LEU A 294 1.10 -11.68 6.79
CA LEU A 294 0.07 -12.55 6.22
C LEU A 294 0.45 -13.02 4.81
N TYR A 295 1.04 -12.15 3.99
CA TYR A 295 1.52 -12.49 2.65
C TYR A 295 2.75 -13.42 2.68
N GLU A 296 3.75 -13.12 3.51
CA GLU A 296 4.97 -13.91 3.64
C GLU A 296 4.76 -15.27 4.32
N GLY A 297 3.67 -15.35 5.08
CA GLY A 297 3.17 -16.53 5.74
C GLY A 297 3.46 -16.57 7.24
N LEU A 298 2.60 -17.30 7.93
CA LEU A 298 2.66 -17.54 9.37
C LEU A 298 2.78 -19.04 9.65
N PRO A 299 3.42 -19.44 10.77
CA PRO A 299 3.45 -20.83 11.20
C PRO A 299 2.04 -21.25 11.67
N ILE A 300 1.41 -22.16 10.95
CA ILE A 300 0.11 -22.78 11.23
C ILE A 300 0.29 -24.29 11.10
N ASP A 301 -0.02 -25.04 12.15
CA ASP A 301 0.08 -26.51 12.19
C ASP A 301 1.47 -27.05 11.77
N GLY A 302 2.53 -26.30 12.08
CA GLY A 302 3.92 -26.66 11.74
C GLY A 302 4.35 -26.27 10.31
N GLU A 303 3.42 -25.77 9.50
CA GLU A 303 3.67 -25.28 8.14
C GLU A 303 3.68 -23.75 8.09
N ASN A 304 4.45 -23.16 7.17
CA ASN A 304 4.40 -21.71 6.96
C ASN A 304 3.46 -21.41 5.80
N VAL A 305 2.32 -20.78 6.08
CA VAL A 305 1.22 -20.62 5.12
C VAL A 305 0.99 -19.13 4.83
N GLY A 306 1.06 -18.74 3.55
CA GLY A 306 0.62 -17.43 3.07
C GLY A 306 -0.90 -17.34 3.10
N LEU A 307 -1.43 -16.32 3.78
CA LEU A 307 -2.87 -16.17 4.06
C LEU A 307 -3.57 -15.16 3.15
N ILE A 308 -2.82 -14.30 2.45
CA ILE A 308 -3.36 -13.29 1.53
C ILE A 308 -2.48 -13.18 0.28
N THR A 309 -3.04 -12.60 -0.76
CA THR A 309 -2.28 -12.14 -1.94
C THR A 309 -1.48 -10.88 -1.64
N TYR A 310 -0.65 -10.46 -2.59
CA TYR A 310 0.26 -9.33 -2.44
C TYR A 310 -0.47 -8.03 -2.05
N MET A 311 -0.11 -7.48 -0.90
CA MET A 311 -0.83 -6.36 -0.25
C MET A 311 -0.53 -4.97 -0.83
N ARG A 312 0.42 -4.85 -1.78
CA ARG A 312 0.73 -3.60 -2.49
C ARG A 312 0.18 -3.69 -3.91
N THR A 313 -1.12 -3.42 -4.05
CA THR A 313 -1.88 -3.55 -5.29
C THR A 313 -2.90 -2.42 -5.41
N ASP A 314 -3.10 -1.96 -6.64
CA ASP A 314 -4.18 -1.07 -7.07
C ASP A 314 -5.26 -1.80 -7.89
N SER A 315 -5.12 -3.12 -8.08
CA SER A 315 -6.06 -3.95 -8.82
C SER A 315 -7.11 -4.59 -7.90
N VAL A 316 -8.37 -4.48 -8.31
CA VAL A 316 -9.52 -5.17 -7.69
C VAL A 316 -9.80 -6.54 -8.33
N ALA A 317 -9.00 -6.95 -9.32
CA ALA A 317 -9.20 -8.19 -10.04
C ALA A 317 -8.96 -9.41 -9.13
N LEU A 318 -9.81 -10.43 -9.26
CA LEU A 318 -9.66 -11.72 -8.60
C LEU A 318 -9.31 -12.76 -9.65
N ALA A 319 -8.43 -13.70 -9.29
CA ALA A 319 -8.18 -14.88 -10.11
C ALA A 319 -9.44 -15.75 -10.19
N ASP A 320 -9.65 -16.42 -11.32
CA ASP A 320 -10.84 -17.25 -11.54
C ASP A 320 -11.01 -18.33 -10.46
N GLU A 321 -9.91 -18.91 -9.98
CA GLU A 321 -9.90 -19.88 -8.89
C GLU A 321 -10.44 -19.29 -7.58
N ALA A 322 -10.10 -18.03 -7.27
CA ALA A 322 -10.62 -17.33 -6.10
C ALA A 322 -12.11 -17.00 -6.25
N VAL A 323 -12.54 -16.62 -7.46
CA VAL A 323 -13.97 -16.38 -7.77
C VAL A 323 -14.77 -17.67 -7.61
N ALA A 324 -14.26 -18.79 -8.12
CA ALA A 324 -14.90 -20.10 -8.01
C ALA A 324 -14.99 -20.60 -6.56
N ALA A 325 -14.00 -20.29 -5.71
CA ALA A 325 -14.02 -20.71 -4.30
C ALA A 325 -14.97 -19.90 -3.41
N ILE A 326 -15.34 -18.67 -3.82
CA ILE A 326 -16.20 -17.76 -3.03
C ILE A 326 -17.68 -17.84 -3.45
N ARG A 327 -17.96 -18.33 -4.66
CA ARG A 327 -19.31 -18.51 -5.21
C ARG A 327 -19.92 -19.84 -4.83
#